data_AF-A0A6M1L1G1-F1
#
_entry.id   AF-A0A6M1L1G1-F1
#
_cell.length_a   1.000
_cell.length_b   1.000
_cell.length_c   1.000
_cell.angle_alpha   90.00
_cell.angle_beta   90.00
_cell.angle_gamma   90.00
#
_symmetry.space_group_name_H-M   'P 1'
#
loop_
_entity.id
_entity.type
_entity.pdbx_description
1 polymer ?
#
loop_
_entity_poly.entity_id
_entity_poly.type
_entity_poly.pdbx_seq_one_letter_code
_entity_poly.pdbx_strand_id
1 'polypeptide(L)'
;MVSPQEYLVHESVLRSHGSFPCAGDSEALTFCEEIADAMARRFDISHSEAVARVNRQWSQAGGAGRVPRVWIVGLDIVYHEDADYWAASIYYGPDSRWWDPGADLQPLPPP
;
A
#
# COMPACT_ATOMS: atom_id res chain seq x y z
N MET A 1 13.75 -18.31 -26.18
CA MET A 1 12.85 -17.37 -25.49
C MET A 1 12.23 -18.11 -24.34
N VAL A 2 12.66 -17.82 -23.11
CA VAL A 2 12.06 -18.40 -21.91
C VAL A 2 10.79 -17.58 -21.66
N SER A 3 9.63 -18.22 -21.74
CA SER A 3 8.37 -17.58 -21.35
C SER A 3 8.48 -17.22 -19.87
N PRO A 4 8.15 -15.99 -19.44
CA PRO A 4 8.10 -15.70 -18.02
C PRO A 4 7.11 -16.68 -17.39
N GLN A 5 7.54 -17.41 -16.36
CA GLN A 5 6.62 -18.27 -15.62
C GLN A 5 5.66 -17.33 -14.89
N GLU A 6 4.44 -17.20 -15.41
CA GLU A 6 3.34 -16.60 -14.67
C GLU A 6 2.94 -17.57 -13.56
N TYR A 7 3.37 -17.26 -12.34
CA TYR A 7 2.95 -18.00 -11.16
C TYR A 7 1.60 -17.45 -10.69
N LEU A 8 0.53 -18.17 -11.01
CA LEU A 8 -0.77 -17.91 -10.39
C LEU A 8 -0.69 -18.35 -8.91
N VAL A 9 -0.56 -17.38 -8.02
CA VAL A 9 -0.57 -17.63 -6.56
C VAL A 9 -1.98 -18.03 -6.15
N HIS A 10 -2.13 -19.25 -5.62
CA HIS A 10 -3.43 -19.70 -5.12
C HIS A 10 -3.70 -19.08 -3.74
N GLU A 11 -4.94 -18.66 -3.47
CA GLU A 11 -5.29 -17.99 -2.21
C GLU A 11 -4.91 -18.80 -0.95
N SER A 12 -4.94 -20.13 -1.03
CA SER A 12 -4.57 -21.02 0.09
C SER A 12 -3.13 -20.89 0.58
N VAL A 13 -2.21 -20.33 -0.23
CA VAL A 13 -0.80 -20.13 0.15
C VAL A 13 -0.51 -18.71 0.66
N LEU A 14 -1.45 -17.77 0.51
CA LEU A 14 -1.26 -16.39 0.94
C LEU A 14 -1.19 -16.28 2.47
N ARG A 15 -0.19 -15.58 2.97
CA ARG A 15 0.02 -15.33 4.39
C ARG A 15 0.40 -13.87 4.56
N SER A 16 -0.17 -13.23 5.57
CA SER A 16 0.21 -11.87 5.94
C SER A 16 1.60 -11.84 6.55
N HIS A 17 2.35 -10.78 6.27
CA HIS A 17 3.69 -10.58 6.79
C HIS A 17 3.77 -9.28 7.62
N GLY A 18 4.48 -9.35 8.74
CA GLY A 18 4.73 -8.20 9.61
C GLY A 18 3.44 -7.50 10.09
N SER A 19 3.46 -6.16 10.07
CA SER A 19 2.32 -5.31 10.45
C SER A 19 1.31 -5.07 9.32
N PHE A 20 1.48 -5.71 8.16
CA PHE A 20 0.72 -5.43 6.94
C PHE A 20 -0.05 -6.67 6.47
N PRO A 21 -1.36 -6.78 6.75
CA PRO A 21 -2.15 -7.93 6.33
C PRO A 21 -2.15 -8.18 4.82
N CYS A 22 -2.03 -7.11 4.02
CA CYS A 22 -1.94 -7.16 2.57
C CYS A 22 -0.61 -7.71 2.00
N ALA A 23 0.47 -7.78 2.79
CA ALA A 23 1.76 -8.26 2.33
C ALA A 23 1.78 -9.80 2.23
N GLY A 24 1.67 -10.32 1.00
CA GLY A 24 1.60 -11.76 0.71
C GLY A 24 2.95 -12.47 0.65
N ASP A 25 4.04 -11.71 0.51
CA ASP A 25 5.42 -12.18 0.51
C ASP A 25 6.37 -11.15 1.17
N SER A 26 7.67 -11.45 1.18
CA SER A 26 8.68 -10.57 1.78
C SER A 26 8.91 -9.28 1.00
N GLU A 27 8.75 -9.29 -0.32
CA GLU A 27 8.92 -8.11 -1.16
C GLU A 27 7.80 -7.11 -0.90
N ALA A 28 6.56 -7.58 -0.81
CA ALA A 28 5.41 -6.79 -0.39
C ALA A 28 5.57 -6.23 1.02
N LEU A 29 6.15 -6.99 1.96
CA LEU A 29 6.44 -6.49 3.31
C LEU A 29 7.41 -5.31 3.26
N THR A 30 8.56 -5.49 2.60
CA THR A 30 9.57 -4.43 2.46
C THR A 30 8.99 -3.20 1.78
N PHE A 31 8.21 -3.38 0.71
CA PHE A 31 7.57 -2.26 0.03
C PHE A 31 6.57 -1.51 0.93
N CYS A 32 5.76 -2.22 1.71
CA CYS A 32 4.86 -1.59 2.68
C CYS A 32 5.61 -0.80 3.77
N GLU A 33 6.75 -1.32 4.25
CA GLU A 33 7.62 -0.63 5.20
C GLU A 33 8.23 0.64 4.59
N GLU A 34 8.71 0.58 3.35
CA GLU A 34 9.24 1.73 2.64
C GLU A 34 8.21 2.85 2.47
N ILE A 35 6.95 2.50 2.17
CA ILE A 35 5.85 3.47 2.12
C ILE A 35 5.61 4.09 3.49
N ALA A 36 5.54 3.27 4.54
CA ALA A 36 5.30 3.77 5.90
C ALA A 36 6.42 4.73 6.36
N ASP A 37 7.68 4.39 6.06
CA ASP A 37 8.84 5.25 6.32
C ASP A 37 8.83 6.52 5.49
N ALA A 38 8.43 6.47 4.21
CA ALA A 38 8.25 7.65 3.37
C ALA A 38 7.18 8.58 3.96
N MET A 39 6.03 8.04 4.40
CA MET A 39 4.97 8.83 5.03
C MET A 39 5.44 9.49 6.34
N ALA A 40 6.10 8.74 7.22
CA ALA A 40 6.58 9.26 8.50
C ALA A 40 7.60 10.39 8.29
N ARG A 41 8.53 10.22 7.34
CA ARG A 41 9.54 11.24 7.01
C ARG A 41 8.94 12.49 6.35
N ARG A 42 7.98 12.31 5.43
CA ARG A 42 7.47 13.40 4.57
C ARG A 42 6.34 14.21 5.22
N PHE A 43 5.50 13.58 6.02
CA PHE A 43 4.29 14.18 6.57
C PHE A 43 4.33 14.38 8.09
N ASP A 44 5.48 14.10 8.73
CA ASP A 44 5.71 14.25 10.17
C ASP A 44 4.66 13.52 11.03
N ILE A 45 4.24 12.33 10.57
CA ILE A 45 3.34 11.44 11.29
C ILE A 45 4.11 10.30 11.93
N SER A 46 3.56 9.70 12.98
CA SER A 46 4.16 8.52 13.60
C SER A 46 4.21 7.34 12.61
N HIS A 47 5.24 6.50 12.71
CA HIS A 47 5.32 5.26 11.93
C HIS A 47 4.09 4.37 12.16
N SER A 48 3.54 4.30 13.38
CA SER A 48 2.30 3.58 13.67
C SER A 48 1.09 4.11 12.90
N GLU A 49 0.98 5.43 12.74
CA GLU A 49 -0.08 6.03 11.94
C GLU A 49 0.12 5.75 10.45
N ALA A 50 1.36 5.82 9.96
CA ALA A 50 1.70 5.46 8.58
C ALA A 50 1.29 4.01 8.25
N VAL A 51 1.66 3.06 9.12
CA VAL A 51 1.23 1.64 9.01
C VAL A 51 -0.30 1.52 8.98
N ALA A 52 -1.01 2.25 9.85
CA ALA A 52 -2.47 2.22 9.89
C ALA A 52 -3.09 2.78 8.59
N ARG A 53 -2.49 3.81 7.99
CA ARG A 53 -2.93 4.38 6.71
C ARG A 53 -2.70 3.43 5.54
N VAL A 54 -1.55 2.76 5.47
CA VAL A 54 -1.27 1.69 4.49
C VAL A 54 -2.28 0.55 4.65
N ASN A 55 -2.56 0.13 5.89
CA ASN A 55 -3.54 -0.91 6.16
C ASN A 55 -4.97 -0.50 5.78
N ARG A 56 -5.35 0.77 5.95
CA ARG A 56 -6.63 1.29 5.42
C ARG A 56 -6.70 1.23 3.89
N GLN A 57 -5.59 1.44 3.20
CA GLN A 57 -5.54 1.40 1.74
C GLN A 57 -5.71 0.00 1.16
N TRP A 58 -5.13 -1.04 1.76
CA TRP A 58 -5.12 -2.37 1.14
C TRP A 58 -5.71 -3.49 1.99
N SER A 59 -5.74 -3.33 3.31
CA SER A 59 -6.16 -4.40 4.23
C SER A 59 -7.60 -4.23 4.73
N GLN A 60 -8.10 -3.01 4.90
CA GLN A 60 -9.49 -2.79 5.32
C GLN A 60 -10.50 -3.25 4.27
N ALA A 61 -11.56 -3.92 4.75
CA ALA A 61 -12.62 -4.45 3.90
C ALA A 61 -13.22 -3.36 2.99
N GLY A 62 -13.34 -3.67 1.70
CA GLY A 62 -14.16 -2.88 0.78
C GLY A 62 -15.63 -3.31 0.84
N GLY A 63 -16.45 -2.88 -0.13
CA GLY A 63 -17.87 -3.25 -0.20
C GLY A 63 -18.16 -4.76 -0.28
N ALA A 64 -17.15 -5.58 -0.63
CA ALA A 64 -17.26 -7.04 -0.70
C ALA A 64 -16.88 -7.78 0.61
N GLY A 65 -16.46 -7.08 1.67
CA GLY A 65 -16.20 -7.69 2.99
C GLY A 65 -14.92 -8.53 3.13
N ARG A 66 -14.10 -8.70 2.07
CA ARG A 66 -12.85 -9.48 2.12
C ARG A 66 -11.73 -8.74 2.86
N VAL A 67 -10.97 -9.46 3.70
CA VAL A 67 -9.80 -8.96 4.43
C VAL A 67 -8.62 -9.94 4.27
N PRO A 68 -7.42 -9.47 3.83
CA PRO A 68 -7.19 -8.13 3.30
C PRO A 68 -7.97 -7.92 1.99
N ARG A 69 -8.32 -6.67 1.68
CA ARG A 69 -9.04 -6.33 0.45
C ARG A 69 -8.20 -6.66 -0.78
N VAL A 70 -6.91 -6.38 -0.69
CA VAL A 70 -5.88 -6.65 -1.71
C VAL A 70 -4.76 -7.48 -1.08
N TRP A 71 -4.23 -8.42 -1.85
CA TRP A 71 -2.97 -9.10 -1.55
C TRP A 71 -1.93 -8.57 -2.53
N ILE A 72 -0.82 -8.05 -2.01
CA ILE A 72 0.35 -7.64 -2.80
C ILE A 72 1.32 -8.82 -2.76
N VAL A 73 1.64 -9.39 -3.91
CA VAL A 73 2.50 -10.58 -4.03
C VAL A 73 3.03 -10.72 -5.46
N GLY A 74 4.28 -11.15 -5.62
CA GLY A 74 4.87 -11.44 -6.92
C GLY A 74 4.97 -10.21 -7.82
N LEU A 75 4.28 -10.21 -8.97
CA LEU A 75 4.32 -9.10 -9.94
C LEU A 75 3.05 -8.24 -9.85
N ASP A 76 2.73 -7.74 -8.65
CA ASP A 76 1.56 -6.90 -8.44
C ASP A 76 1.71 -5.53 -9.12
N ILE A 77 0.60 -5.00 -9.63
CA ILE A 77 0.56 -3.69 -10.30
C ILE A 77 0.94 -2.53 -9.36
N VAL A 78 0.79 -2.72 -8.05
CA VAL A 78 1.20 -1.76 -7.02
C VAL A 78 2.69 -1.40 -7.15
N TYR A 79 3.53 -2.33 -7.61
CA TYR A 79 4.96 -2.11 -7.83
C TYR A 79 5.29 -1.24 -9.06
N HIS A 80 4.30 -0.82 -9.86
CA HIS A 80 4.53 0.11 -10.95
C HIS A 80 4.94 1.51 -10.45
N GLU A 81 4.46 1.89 -9.27
CA GLU A 81 4.74 3.17 -8.63
C GLU A 81 5.69 2.96 -7.44
N ASP A 82 6.43 4.01 -7.07
CA ASP A 82 7.36 3.95 -5.94
C ASP A 82 6.69 4.24 -4.58
N ALA A 83 7.46 4.05 -3.51
CA ALA A 83 6.98 4.24 -2.14
C ALA A 83 6.57 5.71 -1.85
N ASP A 84 7.24 6.69 -2.45
CA ASP A 84 6.94 8.12 -2.25
C ASP A 84 5.63 8.53 -2.93
N TYR A 85 5.36 7.99 -4.12
CA TYR A 85 4.11 8.13 -4.84
C TYR A 85 2.95 7.57 -4.01
N TRP A 86 3.11 6.34 -3.50
CA TRP A 86 2.08 5.72 -2.66
C TRP A 86 1.89 6.46 -1.34
N ALA A 87 2.97 6.93 -0.70
CA ALA A 87 2.89 7.73 0.51
C ALA A 87 1.98 8.95 0.32
N ALA A 88 2.18 9.73 -0.75
CA ALA A 88 1.34 10.89 -1.06
C ALA A 88 -0.11 10.49 -1.43
N SER A 89 -0.26 9.47 -2.28
CA SER A 89 -1.57 8.99 -2.72
C SER A 89 -2.43 8.45 -1.58
N ILE A 90 -1.83 7.77 -0.60
CA ILE A 90 -2.51 7.24 0.59
C ILE A 90 -2.79 8.36 1.61
N TYR A 91 -1.88 9.31 1.75
CA TYR A 91 -2.01 10.40 2.72
C TYR A 91 -3.12 11.38 2.33
N TYR A 92 -3.15 11.83 1.07
CA TYR A 92 -4.12 12.80 0.57
C TYR A 92 -5.35 12.15 -0.08
N GLY A 93 -5.25 10.88 -0.48
CA GLY A 93 -6.33 10.17 -1.19
C GLY A 93 -6.28 10.36 -2.72
N PRO A 94 -6.98 9.49 -3.47
CA PRO A 94 -6.88 9.42 -4.94
C PRO A 94 -7.41 10.66 -5.66
N ASP A 95 -8.35 11.39 -5.05
CA ASP A 95 -9.00 12.56 -5.66
C ASP A 95 -8.26 13.88 -5.38
N SER A 96 -7.19 13.85 -4.57
CA SER A 96 -6.48 15.05 -4.10
C SER A 96 -5.65 15.75 -5.18
N ARG A 97 -5.28 15.04 -6.26
CA ARG A 97 -4.34 15.52 -7.28
C ARG A 97 -3.06 16.09 -6.67
N TRP A 98 -2.50 15.42 -5.67
CA TRP A 98 -1.31 15.87 -4.93
C TRP A 98 -0.08 16.21 -5.78
N TRP A 99 -0.03 15.75 -7.04
CA TRP A 99 1.01 16.10 -8.01
C TRP A 99 0.82 17.48 -8.65
N ASP A 100 -0.34 18.11 -8.52
CA ASP A 100 -0.66 19.44 -9.05
C ASP A 100 -0.20 20.54 -8.05
N PRO A 101 0.73 21.43 -8.43
CA PRO A 101 1.17 22.53 -7.57
C PRO A 101 0.05 23.49 -7.15
N GLY A 102 -1.07 23.52 -7.88
CA GLY A 102 -2.23 24.36 -7.58
C GLY A 102 -3.29 23.69 -6.70
N ALA A 103 -3.09 22.44 -6.27
CA ALA A 103 -4.07 21.72 -5.46
C ALA A 103 -4.13 22.23 -4.02
N ASP A 104 -5.35 22.37 -3.49
CA ASP A 104 -5.57 22.57 -2.04
C ASP A 104 -5.54 21.21 -1.34
N LEU A 105 -4.37 20.85 -0.82
CA LEU A 105 -4.12 19.54 -0.24
C LEU A 105 -4.60 19.48 1.20
N GLN A 106 -5.58 18.62 1.44
CA GLN A 106 -6.05 18.26 2.77
C GLN A 106 -5.77 16.78 3.01
N PRO A 107 -5.08 16.43 4.11
CA PRO A 107 -4.84 15.02 4.42
C PRO A 107 -6.16 14.32 4.72
N LEU A 108 -6.25 13.04 4.36
CA LEU A 108 -7.33 12.20 4.84
C LEU A 108 -7.28 12.13 6.37
N PRO A 109 -8.43 12.04 7.07
CA PRO A 109 -8.47 11.85 8.51
C PRO A 109 -7.59 10.67 8.93
N PRO A 110 -6.91 10.74 10.09
CA PRO A 110 -6.19 9.59 10.61
C PRO A 110 -7.15 8.40 10.80
N PRO A 111 -6.70 7.17 10.48
CA PRO A 111 -7.46 5.96 10.70
C PRO A 111 -7.67 5.63 12.18
#